data_AF-A0A924UHA9-F1
#
_entry.id   AF-A0A924UHA9-F1
#
_cell.length_a   1.000
_cell.length_b   1.000
_cell.length_c   1.000
_cell.angle_alpha   90.00
_cell.angle_beta   90.00
_cell.angle_gamma   90.00
#
_symmetry.space_group_name_H-M   'P 1'
#
loop_
_entity.id
_entity.type
_entity.pdbx_description
1 polymer ?
#
loop_
_entity_poly.entity_id
_entity_poly.type
_entity_poly.pdbx_seq_one_letter_code
_entity_poly.pdbx_strand_id
1 'polypeptide(L)'
;MKKVIYLYGLTFVLSACQTVYVPQAREVKKKPLTGGVIAMPTNFRTEDRQKADLLMTQNCGSQNVKIADEGEVVIGQTTKLNSSTANRDDTRREEGSLFGIPLVSGAASGTNTEQSSVTTQAKEWQVAYDCDSSKLTKKVKR
;
A
#
# COMPACT_ATOMS: atom_id res chain seq x y z
N MET A 1 -4.86 10.39 -52.18
CA MET A 1 -5.75 10.27 -51.01
C MET A 1 -5.72 8.91 -50.29
N LYS A 2 -5.05 7.86 -50.80
CA LYS A 2 -4.93 6.55 -50.12
C LYS A 2 -3.86 6.49 -49.00
N LYS A 3 -2.90 7.42 -48.99
CA LYS A 3 -1.77 7.43 -48.03
C LYS A 3 -2.13 7.98 -46.65
N VAL A 4 -3.22 8.73 -46.53
CA VAL A 4 -3.65 9.36 -45.27
C VAL A 4 -4.37 8.36 -44.36
N ILE A 5 -5.03 7.35 -44.93
CA ILE A 5 -5.80 6.34 -44.19
C ILE A 5 -4.88 5.43 -43.35
N TYR A 6 -3.67 5.15 -43.83
CA TYR A 6 -2.71 4.31 -43.11
C TYR A 6 -2.11 4.98 -41.86
N LEU A 7 -2.09 6.32 -41.80
CA LEU A 7 -1.49 7.05 -40.67
C LEU A 7 -2.44 7.17 -39.47
N TYR A 8 -3.76 7.13 -39.68
CA TYR A 8 -4.76 7.19 -38.60
C TYR A 8 -5.06 5.83 -37.97
N GLY A 9 -4.75 4.71 -38.64
CA GLY A 9 -4.91 3.37 -38.06
C GLY A 9 -3.82 3.02 -37.03
N LEU A 10 -2.61 3.55 -37.20
CA LEU A 10 -1.45 3.24 -36.36
C LEU A 10 -1.49 3.95 -34.99
N THR A 11 -2.15 5.10 -34.89
CA THR A 11 -2.23 5.88 -33.64
C THR A 11 -3.25 5.34 -32.65
N PHE A 12 -4.21 4.51 -33.08
CA PHE A 12 -5.21 3.91 -32.18
C PHE A 12 -4.69 2.70 -31.39
N VAL A 13 -3.59 2.08 -31.82
CA VAL A 13 -3.02 0.87 -31.19
C VAL A 13 -2.20 1.20 -29.93
N LEU A 14 -1.73 2.44 -29.78
CA LEU A 14 -0.88 2.86 -28.66
C LEU A 14 -1.65 3.35 -27.42
N SER A 15 -2.98 3.49 -27.50
CA SER A 15 -3.80 3.95 -26.38
C SER A 15 -4.23 2.83 -25.41
N ALA A 16 -3.86 1.57 -25.67
CA ALA A 16 -4.18 0.44 -24.80
C ALA A 16 -3.08 0.18 -23.75
N CYS A 17 -2.41 1.23 -23.25
CA CYS A 17 -1.59 1.14 -22.05
C CYS A 17 -2.54 0.99 -20.84
N GLN A 18 -3.13 -0.21 -20.73
CA GLN A 18 -3.94 -0.60 -19.60
C GLN A 18 -3.05 -0.57 -18.37
N THR A 19 -3.54 0.04 -17.30
CA THR A 19 -2.89 0.06 -15.98
C THR A 19 -2.66 -1.39 -15.52
N VAL A 20 -1.46 -1.92 -15.76
CA VAL A 20 -1.08 -3.27 -15.35
C VAL A 20 -1.17 -3.34 -13.83
N TYR A 21 -2.10 -4.14 -13.33
CA TYR A 21 -2.23 -4.39 -11.91
C TYR A 21 -0.97 -5.13 -11.44
N VAL A 22 -0.33 -4.62 -10.39
CA VAL A 22 0.85 -5.27 -9.81
C VAL A 22 0.40 -6.09 -8.61
N PRO A 23 0.48 -7.43 -8.67
CA PRO A 23 0.06 -8.27 -7.57
C PRO A 23 0.93 -8.06 -6.32
N GLN A 24 0.28 -7.86 -5.18
CA GLN A 24 0.84 -7.39 -3.91
C GLN A 24 1.13 -8.50 -2.88
N ALA A 25 0.94 -9.77 -3.25
CA ALA A 25 1.32 -10.89 -2.38
C ALA A 25 2.84 -10.91 -2.12
N ARG A 26 3.22 -11.10 -0.86
CA ARG A 26 4.62 -11.14 -0.40
C ARG A 26 4.88 -12.23 0.63
N GLU A 27 6.08 -12.81 0.61
CA GLU A 27 6.53 -13.76 1.63
C GLU A 27 6.92 -13.00 2.91
N VAL A 28 6.28 -13.31 4.04
CA VAL A 28 6.61 -12.76 5.37
C VAL A 28 7.64 -13.65 6.06
N LYS A 29 7.44 -14.97 6.00
CA LYS A 29 8.35 -15.97 6.55
C LYS A 29 8.53 -17.08 5.54
N LYS A 30 9.77 -17.31 5.11
CA LYS A 30 10.12 -18.40 4.19
C LYS A 30 10.86 -19.49 4.94
N LYS A 31 10.33 -20.72 4.92
CA LYS A 31 11.04 -21.93 5.36
C LYS A 31 11.18 -22.87 4.16
N PRO A 32 12.36 -22.89 3.50
CA PRO A 32 12.58 -23.70 2.31
C PRO A 32 12.16 -25.15 2.51
N LEU A 33 11.40 -25.71 1.56
CA LEU A 33 10.94 -27.12 1.56
C LEU A 33 10.13 -27.56 2.80
N THR A 34 9.75 -26.62 3.66
CA THR A 34 9.06 -26.91 4.93
C THR A 34 7.74 -26.16 5.03
N GLY A 35 7.70 -24.88 4.64
CA GLY A 35 6.49 -24.06 4.74
C GLY A 35 6.79 -22.56 4.77
N GLY A 36 5.81 -21.76 5.18
CA GLY A 36 5.97 -20.32 5.29
C GLY A 36 4.69 -19.59 5.62
N VAL A 37 4.81 -18.26 5.62
CA VAL A 37 3.68 -17.33 5.76
C VAL A 37 3.74 -16.33 4.62
N ILE A 38 2.63 -16.20 3.89
CA ILE A 38 2.44 -15.17 2.86
C ILE A 38 1.44 -14.15 3.39
N ALA A 39 1.74 -12.87 3.17
CA ALA A 39 0.81 -11.78 3.45
C ALA A 39 0.28 -11.16 2.15
N MET A 40 -0.99 -10.76 2.20
CA MET A 40 -1.72 -10.07 1.15
C MET A 40 -2.54 -8.93 1.78
N PRO A 41 -2.79 -7.83 1.05
CA PRO A 41 -3.73 -6.81 1.51
C PRO A 41 -5.13 -7.40 1.71
N THR A 42 -5.93 -6.86 2.62
CA THR A 42 -7.30 -7.38 2.88
C THR A 42 -8.23 -7.27 1.68
N ASN A 43 -8.03 -6.25 0.84
CA ASN A 43 -8.73 -6.07 -0.44
C ASN A 43 -7.90 -6.63 -1.60
N PHE A 44 -7.63 -7.94 -1.58
CA PHE A 44 -6.82 -8.60 -2.62
C PHE A 44 -7.67 -9.02 -3.83
N ARG A 45 -7.06 -9.04 -5.01
CA ARG A 45 -7.65 -9.59 -6.25
C ARG A 45 -7.27 -11.05 -6.41
N THR A 46 -7.93 -11.73 -7.34
CA THR A 46 -7.58 -13.12 -7.72
C THR A 46 -6.13 -13.25 -8.17
N GLU A 47 -5.58 -12.23 -8.82
CA GLU A 47 -4.17 -12.18 -9.25
C GLU A 47 -3.18 -12.23 -8.08
N ASP A 48 -3.51 -11.63 -6.92
CA ASP A 48 -2.70 -11.72 -5.71
C ASP A 48 -2.68 -13.13 -5.16
N ARG A 49 -3.84 -13.80 -5.16
CA ARG A 49 -3.95 -15.19 -4.72
C ARG A 49 -3.14 -16.12 -5.62
N GLN A 50 -3.18 -15.92 -6.94
CA GLN A 50 -2.35 -16.68 -7.88
C GLN A 50 -0.86 -16.46 -7.63
N LYS A 51 -0.42 -15.23 -7.35
CA LYS A 51 0.97 -14.95 -6.98
C LYS A 51 1.34 -15.62 -5.66
N ALA A 52 0.44 -15.61 -4.67
CA ALA A 52 0.64 -16.34 -3.42
C ALA A 52 0.83 -17.84 -3.67
N ASP A 53 -0.04 -18.45 -4.47
CA ASP A 53 0.05 -19.87 -4.84
C ASP A 53 1.38 -20.19 -5.58
N LEU A 54 1.82 -19.30 -6.47
CA LEU A 54 3.10 -19.41 -7.16
C LEU A 54 4.28 -19.35 -6.17
N LEU A 55 4.26 -18.42 -5.21
CA LEU A 55 5.29 -18.32 -4.17
C LEU A 55 5.32 -19.58 -3.27
N MET A 56 4.15 -20.10 -2.87
CA MET A 56 4.06 -21.32 -2.06
C MET A 56 4.63 -22.53 -2.81
N THR A 57 4.22 -22.71 -4.06
CA THR A 57 4.70 -23.82 -4.91
C THR A 57 6.19 -23.70 -5.20
N GLN A 58 6.69 -22.49 -5.46
CA GLN A 58 8.13 -22.25 -5.66
C GLN A 58 8.94 -22.58 -4.40
N ASN A 59 8.42 -22.29 -3.21
CA ASN A 59 9.10 -22.61 -1.95
C ASN A 59 9.07 -24.11 -1.60
N CYS A 60 7.97 -24.81 -1.94
CA CYS A 60 7.82 -26.24 -1.70
C CYS A 60 8.45 -27.13 -2.78
N GLY A 61 8.77 -26.58 -3.96
CA GLY A 61 9.41 -27.32 -5.05
C GLY A 61 8.51 -28.44 -5.56
N SER A 62 8.94 -29.69 -5.41
CA SER A 62 8.18 -30.88 -5.81
C SER A 62 7.18 -31.37 -4.76
N GLN A 63 7.19 -30.77 -3.56
CA GLN A 63 6.25 -31.11 -2.49
C GLN A 63 4.89 -30.42 -2.71
N ASN A 64 3.81 -30.99 -2.17
CA ASN A 64 2.51 -30.31 -2.26
C ASN A 64 2.44 -29.22 -1.20
N VAL A 65 1.80 -28.11 -1.54
CA VAL A 65 1.47 -27.06 -0.57
C VAL A 65 0.22 -27.49 0.19
N LYS A 66 0.28 -27.44 1.52
CA LYS A 66 -0.87 -27.61 2.42
C LYS A 66 -1.07 -26.32 3.18
N ILE A 67 -2.24 -25.71 3.05
CA ILE A 67 -2.61 -24.53 3.83
C ILE A 67 -2.89 -24.98 5.27
N ALA A 68 -2.15 -24.42 6.22
CA ALA A 68 -2.30 -24.71 7.65
C ALA A 68 -3.29 -23.75 8.30
N ASP A 69 -3.22 -22.46 7.95
CA ASP A 69 -4.10 -21.42 8.49
C ASP A 69 -4.26 -20.27 7.47
N GLU A 70 -5.43 -19.64 7.43
CA GLU A 70 -5.68 -18.45 6.63
C GLU A 70 -6.63 -17.49 7.36
N GLY A 71 -6.27 -16.20 7.40
CA GLY A 71 -7.10 -15.21 8.09
C GLY A 71 -6.54 -13.80 8.11
N GLU A 72 -7.35 -12.86 8.59
CA GLU A 72 -6.97 -11.47 8.80
C GLU A 72 -6.19 -11.32 10.11
N VAL A 73 -4.99 -10.75 10.03
CA VAL A 73 -4.09 -10.53 11.16
C VAL A 73 -3.77 -9.03 11.28
N VAL A 74 -3.81 -8.52 12.51
CA VAL A 74 -3.43 -7.13 12.82
C VAL A 74 -1.91 -7.05 12.88
N ILE A 75 -1.29 -6.32 11.97
CA ILE A 75 0.17 -6.14 11.89
C ILE A 75 0.69 -4.90 12.59
N GLY A 76 -0.19 -3.94 12.88
CA GLY A 76 0.22 -2.72 13.55
C GLY A 76 -0.84 -1.63 13.52
N GLN A 77 -0.42 -0.40 13.81
CA GLN A 77 -1.27 0.79 13.79
C GLN A 77 -0.63 1.84 12.88
N THR A 78 -1.41 2.38 11.96
CA THR A 78 -1.01 3.50 11.11
C THR A 78 -1.59 4.77 11.71
N THR A 79 -0.72 5.71 12.09
CA THR A 79 -1.13 7.04 12.55
C THR A 79 -0.94 8.02 11.41
N LYS A 80 -2.02 8.59 10.88
CA LYS A 80 -1.95 9.70 9.91
C LYS A 80 -2.07 11.01 10.67
N LEU A 81 -0.97 11.78 10.67
CA LEU A 81 -0.92 13.14 11.18
C LEU A 81 -1.24 14.09 10.04
N ASN A 82 -2.37 14.79 10.13
CA ASN A 82 -2.68 15.89 9.22
C ASN A 82 -2.48 17.18 10.00
N SER A 83 -1.43 17.92 9.66
CA SER A 83 -1.14 19.25 10.22
C SER A 83 -1.53 20.30 9.19
N SER A 84 -2.61 21.03 9.45
CA SER A 84 -2.95 22.21 8.66
C SER A 84 -2.41 23.44 9.40
N THR A 85 -1.47 24.13 8.78
CA THR A 85 -0.94 25.39 9.29
C THR A 85 -1.57 26.52 8.49
N ALA A 86 -2.50 27.26 9.10
CA ALA A 86 -3.04 28.48 8.51
C ALA A 86 -2.25 29.68 9.06
N ASN A 87 -1.61 30.43 8.16
CA ASN A 87 -1.02 31.72 8.50
C ASN A 87 -2.14 32.74 8.69
N ARG A 88 -2.18 33.36 9.87
CA ARG A 88 -3.11 34.45 10.15
C ARG A 88 -2.44 35.77 9.75
N ASP A 89 -3.08 36.53 8.86
CA ASP A 89 -2.56 37.82 8.40
C ASP A 89 -2.42 38.80 9.56
N ASP A 90 -1.33 39.58 9.55
CA ASP A 90 -1.11 40.66 10.51
C ASP A 90 -2.12 41.78 10.24
N THR A 91 -2.90 42.14 11.25
CA THR A 91 -3.92 43.19 11.16
C THR A 91 -3.50 44.48 11.84
N ARG A 92 -2.24 44.57 12.30
CA ARG A 92 -1.72 45.76 12.96
C ARG A 92 -1.72 46.96 12.00
N ARG A 93 -2.38 48.03 12.42
CA ARG A 93 -2.34 49.34 11.77
C ARG A 93 -1.90 50.38 12.79
N GLU A 94 -1.03 51.27 12.34
CA GLU A 94 -0.59 52.41 13.13
C GLU A 94 -1.67 53.49 13.01
N GLU A 95 -2.40 53.74 14.10
CA GLU A 95 -3.55 54.66 14.11
C GLU A 95 -3.17 56.08 14.58
N GLY A 96 -1.87 56.37 14.61
CA GLY A 96 -1.31 57.69 14.94
C GLY A 96 -0.46 57.70 16.21
N SER A 97 0.13 58.85 16.55
CA SER A 97 0.95 59.01 17.75
C SER A 97 0.26 59.94 18.76
N LEU A 98 0.15 59.51 20.01
CA LEU A 98 -0.29 60.34 21.13
C LEU A 98 0.94 60.62 22.00
N PHE A 99 1.34 61.89 22.14
CA PHE A 99 2.54 62.31 22.89
C PHE A 99 3.86 61.64 22.45
N GLY A 100 4.04 61.41 21.14
CA GLY A 100 5.27 60.83 20.59
C GLY A 100 5.43 59.32 20.79
N ILE A 101 4.42 58.64 21.34
CA ILE A 101 4.36 57.19 21.41
C ILE A 101 3.42 56.71 20.29
N PRO A 102 3.89 55.84 19.36
CA PRO A 102 3.04 55.31 18.29
C PRO A 102 1.99 54.36 18.88
N LEU A 103 0.70 54.66 18.66
CA LEU A 103 -0.40 53.76 18.97
C LEU A 103 -0.59 52.78 17.81
N VAL A 104 -0.28 51.50 18.06
CA VAL A 104 -0.56 50.41 17.14
C VAL A 104 -1.82 49.68 17.62
N SER A 105 -2.86 49.67 16.78
CA SER A 105 -4.09 48.91 17.00
C SER A 105 -4.03 47.63 16.15
N GLY A 106 -4.47 46.49 16.68
CA GLY A 106 -4.57 45.23 15.91
C GLY A 106 -3.90 44.01 16.56
N ALA A 107 -4.29 42.83 16.09
CA ALA A 107 -3.78 41.55 16.60
C ALA A 107 -2.50 41.13 15.87
N ALA A 108 -1.52 40.64 16.62
CA ALA A 108 -0.29 40.07 16.07
C ALA A 108 -0.60 38.89 15.16
N SER A 109 0.10 38.80 14.01
CA SER A 109 0.12 37.57 13.21
C SER A 109 0.54 36.38 14.08
N GLY A 110 -0.11 35.24 13.85
CA GLY A 110 0.19 33.98 14.52
C GLY A 110 -0.23 32.80 13.65
N THR A 111 0.37 31.64 13.88
CA THR A 111 0.01 30.39 13.20
C THR A 111 -1.00 29.63 14.04
N ASN A 112 -2.18 29.37 13.48
CA ASN A 112 -3.09 28.37 14.06
C ASN A 112 -2.69 27.01 13.50
N THR A 113 -2.26 26.11 14.38
CA THR A 113 -1.97 24.71 14.03
C THR A 113 -3.10 23.85 14.56
N GLU A 114 -3.97 23.38 13.67
CA GLU A 114 -4.93 22.34 14.00
C GLU A 114 -4.31 20.97 13.68
N GLN A 115 -4.13 20.15 14.72
CA GLN A 115 -3.55 18.82 14.62
C GLN A 115 -4.64 17.77 14.82
N SER A 116 -5.05 17.11 13.74
CA SER A 116 -5.92 15.94 13.81
C SER A 116 -5.10 14.66 13.65
N SER A 117 -5.25 13.72 14.57
CA SER A 117 -4.62 12.39 14.52
C SER A 117 -5.71 11.34 14.32
N VAL A 118 -5.60 10.56 13.25
CA VAL A 118 -6.44 9.38 13.04
C VAL A 118 -5.56 8.13 13.12
N THR A 119 -5.83 7.29 14.12
CA THR A 119 -5.17 5.99 14.30
C THR A 119 -6.03 4.90 13.68
N THR A 120 -5.56 4.26 12.61
CA THR A 120 -6.20 3.08 12.01
C THR A 120 -5.38 1.83 12.24
N GLN A 121 -6.05 0.72 12.59
CA GLN A 121 -5.39 -0.58 12.69
C GLN A 121 -4.99 -1.05 11.28
N ALA A 122 -3.70 -1.32 11.08
CA ALA A 122 -3.20 -1.92 9.85
C ALA A 122 -3.44 -3.43 9.94
N LYS A 123 -4.33 -3.92 9.08
CA LYS A 123 -4.70 -5.33 8.98
C LYS A 123 -4.26 -5.88 7.64
N GLU A 124 -3.83 -7.14 7.63
CA GLU A 124 -3.49 -7.86 6.41
C GLU A 124 -3.99 -9.30 6.46
N TRP A 125 -4.22 -9.90 5.30
CA TRP A 125 -4.55 -11.31 5.20
C TRP A 125 -3.28 -12.14 5.17
N GLN A 126 -3.14 -13.10 6.08
CA GLN A 126 -2.01 -14.01 6.12
C GLN A 126 -2.44 -15.44 5.79
N VAL A 127 -1.59 -16.17 5.07
CA VAL A 127 -1.75 -17.58 4.76
C VAL A 127 -0.51 -18.30 5.26
N ALA A 128 -0.68 -19.12 6.31
CA ALA A 128 0.33 -20.05 6.78
C ALA A 128 0.19 -21.36 6.01
N TYR A 129 1.31 -21.87 5.48
CA TYR A 129 1.33 -23.09 4.70
C TYR A 129 2.52 -23.97 5.09
N ASP A 130 2.36 -25.27 4.91
CA ASP A 130 3.39 -26.28 5.09
C ASP A 130 3.59 -27.05 3.78
N CYS A 131 4.81 -27.51 3.55
CA CYS A 131 5.14 -28.39 2.44
C CYS A 131 4.93 -29.84 2.87
N ASP A 132 4.01 -30.54 2.21
CA ASP A 132 3.73 -31.93 2.49
C ASP A 132 4.68 -32.85 1.71
N SER A 133 5.60 -33.46 2.45
CA SER A 133 6.57 -34.44 1.96
C SER A 133 5.98 -35.85 1.76
N SER A 134 4.72 -36.09 2.15
CA SER A 134 4.09 -37.41 2.17
C SER A 134 4.02 -38.12 0.81
N LYS A 135 4.10 -37.38 -0.31
CA LYS A 135 4.08 -37.97 -1.66
C LYS A 135 5.44 -38.46 -2.16
N LEU A 136 6.56 -37.99 -1.60
CA LEU A 136 7.90 -38.38 -2.07
C LEU A 136 8.33 -39.76 -1.56
N THR A 137 7.85 -40.19 -0.39
CA THR A 137 8.25 -41.46 0.24
C THR A 137 7.53 -42.71 -0.27
N LYS A 138 6.42 -42.58 -1.02
CA LYS A 138 5.66 -43.75 -1.54
C LYS A 138 6.31 -44.47 -2.73
N LYS A 139 7.45 -43.99 -3.26
CA LYS A 139 8.11 -44.57 -4.44
C LYS A 139 9.33 -45.44 -4.17
N VAL A 140 9.62 -45.80 -2.91
CA VAL A 140 10.74 -46.70 -2.56
C VAL A 140 10.22 -47.92 -1.79
N LYS A 141 9.55 -48.83 -2.50
CA LYS A 141 9.52 -50.25 -2.16
C LYS A 141 9.83 -50.99 -3.46
N ARG A 142 11.11 -51.35 -3.61
CA ARG A 142 11.57 -52.36 -4.57
C ARG A 142 11.06 -53.73 -4.12
#